data_AF-A0A9R0NYS6-F1
#
_entry.id   AF-A0A9R0NYS6-F1
#
_cell.length_a   1.000
_cell.length_b   1.000
_cell.length_c   1.000
_cell.angle_alpha   90.00
_cell.angle_beta   90.00
_cell.angle_gamma   90.00
#
_symmetry.space_group_name_H-M   'P 1'
#
loop_
_entity.id
_entity.type
_entity.pdbx_description
1 polymer ?
#
loop_
_entity_poly.entity_id
_entity_poly.type
_entity_poly.pdbx_seq_one_letter_code
_entity_poly.pdbx_strand_id
1 'polypeptide(L)'
;MLEKLRAARANQDGFTLIELLIVVVILGVLAGVVVFAVQAFNGDGKAAACNADWKAVETANEALYAKTSAYAANPLELKTKGYLKDEPSTTNGYTISIDAAGLVKAAGACTH
;
A
#
# COMPACT_ATOMS: atom_id res chain seq x y z
N MET A 1 -14.09 -43.97 40.09
CA MET A 1 -13.24 -43.32 39.05
C MET A 1 -13.88 -43.35 37.67
N LEU A 2 -14.57 -44.45 37.28
CA LEU A 2 -15.30 -44.56 36.01
C LEU A 2 -16.44 -43.54 35.79
N GLU A 3 -17.17 -43.16 36.83
CA GLU A 3 -18.27 -42.17 36.75
C GLU A 3 -17.81 -40.79 36.26
N LYS A 4 -16.59 -40.37 36.65
CA LYS A 4 -16.00 -39.09 36.23
C LYS A 4 -15.61 -39.08 34.74
N LEU A 5 -15.36 -40.26 34.15
CA LEU A 5 -15.04 -40.40 32.72
C LEU A 5 -16.30 -40.36 31.83
N ARG A 6 -17.46 -40.78 32.35
CA ARG A 6 -18.75 -40.70 31.62
C ARG A 6 -19.29 -39.27 31.57
N ALA A 7 -19.19 -38.52 32.67
CA ALA A 7 -19.59 -37.11 32.72
C ALA A 7 -18.78 -36.23 31.75
N ALA A 8 -17.49 -36.53 31.55
CA ALA A 8 -16.63 -35.80 30.60
C ALA A 8 -16.97 -36.07 29.11
N ARG A 9 -17.66 -37.16 28.79
CA ARG A 9 -18.14 -37.48 27.44
C ARG A 9 -19.51 -36.89 27.12
N ALA A 10 -20.31 -36.59 28.15
CA ALA A 10 -21.63 -35.96 27.99
C ALA A 10 -21.54 -34.47 27.61
N ASN A 11 -20.39 -33.83 27.85
CA ASN A 11 -20.12 -32.43 27.48
C ASN A 11 -19.39 -32.27 26.13
N GLN A 12 -19.33 -33.32 25.31
CA GLN A 12 -18.80 -33.24 23.95
C GLN A 12 -19.95 -33.03 22.96
N ASP A 13 -20.67 -31.92 23.10
CA ASP A 13 -21.56 -31.43 22.05
C ASP A 13 -20.68 -31.04 20.87
N GLY A 14 -20.58 -31.95 19.90
CA GLY A 14 -19.84 -31.74 18.67
C GLY A 14 -20.52 -30.71 17.78
N PHE A 15 -19.71 -29.86 17.14
CA PHE A 15 -20.14 -28.92 16.10
C PHE A 15 -20.97 -29.66 15.04
N THR A 16 -22.15 -29.15 14.72
CA THR A 16 -23.00 -29.79 13.71
C THR A 16 -22.38 -29.58 12.32
N LEU A 17 -22.54 -30.57 11.42
CA LEU A 17 -22.07 -30.42 10.04
C LEU A 17 -22.72 -29.22 9.34
N ILE A 18 -23.96 -28.91 9.70
CA ILE A 18 -24.68 -27.76 9.15
C ILE A 18 -24.13 -26.42 9.64
N GLU A 19 -23.66 -26.33 10.90
CA GLU A 19 -22.97 -25.12 11.37
C GLU A 19 -21.68 -24.88 10.61
N LEU A 20 -20.85 -25.91 10.41
CA LEU A 20 -19.63 -25.74 9.61
C LEU A 20 -19.93 -25.40 8.15
N LEU A 21 -20.99 -25.97 7.58
CA LEU A 21 -21.43 -25.69 6.21
C LEU A 21 -21.84 -24.23 6.04
N ILE A 22 -22.65 -23.68 6.94
CA ILE A 22 -23.09 -22.28 6.85
C ILE A 22 -21.89 -21.34 7.02
N VAL A 23 -20.95 -21.64 7.91
CA VAL A 23 -19.75 -20.83 8.11
C VAL A 23 -18.91 -20.74 6.84
N VAL A 24 -18.61 -21.86 6.17
CA VAL A 24 -17.80 -21.81 4.94
C VAL A 24 -18.53 -21.11 3.79
N VAL A 25 -19.86 -21.22 3.75
CA VAL A 25 -20.69 -20.47 2.78
C VAL A 25 -20.58 -18.96 3.03
N ILE A 26 -20.72 -18.51 4.28
CA ILE A 26 -20.57 -17.09 4.63
C ILE A 26 -19.15 -16.60 4.33
N LEU A 27 -18.12 -17.36 4.73
CA LEU A 27 -16.72 -17.03 4.44
C LEU A 27 -16.44 -16.96 2.93
N GLY A 28 -17.05 -17.84 2.13
CA GLY A 28 -16.94 -17.81 0.67
C GLY A 28 -17.51 -16.53 0.06
N VAL A 29 -18.69 -16.10 0.50
CA VAL A 29 -19.31 -14.85 0.03
C VAL A 29 -18.50 -13.63 0.48
N LEU A 30 -18.07 -13.58 1.74
CA LEU A 30 -17.27 -12.47 2.27
C LEU A 30 -15.91 -12.37 1.58
N ALA A 31 -15.22 -13.48 1.34
CA ALA A 31 -13.94 -13.49 0.64
C ALA A 31 -14.06 -12.93 -0.78
N GLY A 32 -15.14 -13.26 -1.50
CA GLY A 32 -15.38 -12.74 -2.86
C GLY A 32 -15.47 -11.21 -2.90
N VAL A 33 -16.25 -10.59 -2.00
CA VAL A 33 -16.42 -9.13 -1.95
C VAL A 33 -15.12 -8.42 -1.51
N VAL A 34 -14.40 -8.98 -0.54
CA VAL A 34 -13.16 -8.40 -0.01
C VAL A 34 -12.08 -8.29 -1.07
N VAL A 35 -11.94 -9.29 -1.96
CA VAL A 35 -10.92 -9.25 -3.02
C VAL A 35 -11.10 -8.04 -3.93
N PHE A 36 -12.32 -7.78 -4.41
CA PHE A 36 -12.59 -6.62 -5.26
C PHE A 36 -12.36 -5.29 -4.52
N ALA A 37 -12.78 -5.21 -3.26
CA ALA A 37 -12.59 -4.02 -2.44
C ALA A 37 -11.10 -3.71 -2.22
N VAL A 38 -10.29 -4.71 -1.86
CA VAL A 38 -8.83 -4.54 -1.62
C VAL A 38 -8.11 -4.09 -2.88
N GLN A 39 -8.49 -4.60 -4.05
CA GLN A 39 -7.88 -4.17 -5.32
C GLN A 39 -8.14 -2.68 -5.60
N ALA A 40 -9.36 -2.19 -5.35
CA ALA A 40 -9.70 -0.77 -5.49
C ALA A 40 -8.90 0.09 -4.49
N PHE A 41 -8.90 -0.28 -3.20
CA PHE A 41 -8.17 0.46 -2.17
C PHE A 41 -6.66 0.53 -2.44
N ASN A 42 -6.06 -0.54 -2.94
CA ASN A 42 -4.64 -0.54 -3.31
C ASN A 42 -4.37 0.38 -4.51
N GLY A 43 -5.29 0.47 -5.47
CA GLY A 43 -5.18 1.41 -6.60
C GLY A 43 -5.19 2.86 -6.12
N ASP A 44 -6.21 3.24 -5.33
CA ASP A 44 -6.37 4.58 -4.79
C ASP A 44 -5.21 4.98 -3.88
N GLY A 45 -4.75 4.06 -3.02
CA GLY A 45 -3.61 4.26 -2.14
C GLY A 45 -2.31 4.51 -2.91
N LYS A 46 -2.07 3.79 -4.01
CA LYS A 46 -0.90 4.01 -4.88
C LYS A 46 -0.98 5.36 -5.60
N ALA A 47 -2.16 5.75 -6.10
CA ALA A 47 -2.35 7.05 -6.74
C ALA A 47 -2.13 8.21 -5.75
N ALA A 48 -2.65 8.09 -4.53
CA ALA A 48 -2.46 9.07 -3.47
C ALA A 48 -0.98 9.20 -3.06
N ALA A 49 -0.29 8.07 -2.87
CA ALA A 49 1.14 8.05 -2.57
C ALA A 49 1.97 8.68 -3.70
N CYS A 50 1.67 8.32 -4.95
CA CYS A 50 2.33 8.88 -6.14
C CYS A 50 2.16 10.41 -6.22
N ASN A 51 0.95 10.93 -5.97
CA ASN A 51 0.71 12.37 -5.94
C ASN A 51 1.47 13.08 -4.81
N ALA A 52 1.54 12.46 -3.62
CA ALA A 52 2.26 13.01 -2.48
C ALA A 52 3.77 13.07 -2.75
N ASP A 53 4.34 11.98 -3.28
CA ASP A 53 5.76 11.90 -3.62
C ASP A 53 6.11 12.86 -4.76
N TRP A 54 5.28 12.95 -5.80
CA TRP A 54 5.49 13.90 -6.91
C TRP A 54 5.59 15.34 -6.39
N LYS A 55 4.64 15.74 -5.53
CA LYS A 55 4.63 17.09 -4.95
C LYS A 55 5.80 17.32 -3.99
N ALA A 56 6.22 16.31 -3.25
CA ALA A 56 7.39 16.39 -2.38
C ALA A 56 8.68 16.59 -3.20
N VAL A 57 8.84 15.86 -4.30
CA VAL A 57 9.98 15.99 -5.22
C VAL A 57 9.96 17.35 -5.93
N GLU A 58 8.80 17.82 -6.40
CA GLU A 58 8.64 19.15 -6.99
C GLU A 58 9.07 20.24 -6.00
N THR A 59 8.52 20.22 -4.79
CA THR A 59 8.87 21.20 -3.75
C THR A 59 10.36 21.15 -3.39
N ALA A 60 10.94 19.95 -3.31
CA ALA A 60 12.37 19.77 -3.03
C ALA A 60 13.25 20.28 -4.18
N ASN A 61 12.82 20.09 -5.43
CA ASN A 61 13.55 20.56 -6.62
C ASN A 61 13.53 22.10 -6.71
N GLU A 62 12.39 22.73 -6.44
CA GLU A 62 12.27 24.19 -6.34
C GLU A 62 13.11 24.75 -5.19
N ALA A 63 13.15 24.08 -4.04
CA ALA A 63 13.99 24.49 -2.92
C ALA A 63 15.50 24.41 -3.23
N LEU A 64 15.91 23.41 -4.01
CA LEU A 64 17.28 23.31 -4.51
C LEU A 64 17.57 24.46 -5.48
N TYR A 65 16.69 24.70 -6.46
CA TYR A 65 16.84 25.78 -7.42
C TYR A 65 16.96 27.15 -6.75
N ALA A 66 16.15 27.42 -5.73
CA ALA A 66 16.21 28.66 -4.95
C ALA A 66 17.57 28.90 -4.27
N LYS A 67 18.35 27.84 -3.99
CA LYS A 67 19.66 27.92 -3.33
C LYS A 67 20.84 27.83 -4.29
N THR A 68 20.74 27.05 -5.36
CA THR A 68 21.86 26.75 -6.26
C THR A 68 21.65 27.21 -7.69
N SER A 69 20.49 27.78 -8.02
CA SER A 69 20.10 28.20 -9.38
C SER A 69 20.20 27.07 -10.42
N ALA A 70 20.06 25.83 -9.95
CA ALA A 70 20.17 24.62 -10.75
C ALA A 70 19.20 23.58 -10.20
N TYR A 71 18.51 22.88 -11.11
CA TYR A 71 17.64 21.76 -10.76
C TYR A 71 18.44 20.47 -10.56
N ALA A 72 17.87 19.53 -9.83
CA ALA A 72 18.43 18.20 -9.70
C ALA A 72 18.24 17.40 -10.99
N ALA A 73 19.21 16.55 -11.33
CA ALA A 73 19.11 15.64 -12.48
C ALA A 73 18.23 14.42 -12.17
N ASN A 74 18.00 14.10 -10.90
CA ASN A 74 17.18 12.99 -10.44
C ASN A 74 16.81 13.13 -8.95
N PRO A 75 15.80 12.39 -8.46
CA PRO A 75 15.41 12.40 -7.04
C PRO A 75 16.52 11.98 -6.05
N LEU A 76 17.45 11.12 -6.49
CA LEU A 76 18.58 10.67 -5.66
C LEU A 76 19.52 11.83 -5.31
N GLU A 77 19.70 12.78 -6.23
CA GLU A 77 20.48 13.99 -5.96
C GLU A 77 19.81 14.87 -4.89
N LEU A 78 18.48 14.99 -4.91
CA LEU A 78 17.72 15.71 -3.88
C LEU A 78 17.87 15.06 -2.50
N LYS A 79 17.89 13.72 -2.44
CA LYS A 79 18.17 12.98 -1.21
C LYS A 79 19.60 13.24 -0.72
N THR A 80 20.58 13.10 -1.61
CA THR A 80 22.00 13.27 -1.28
C THR A 80 22.31 14.68 -0.78
N LYS A 81 21.66 15.69 -1.36
CA LYS A 81 21.78 17.10 -0.95
C LYS A 81 20.91 17.46 0.27
N GLY A 82 20.12 16.53 0.81
CA GLY A 82 19.32 16.71 2.02
C GLY A 82 18.00 17.48 1.83
N TYR A 83 17.53 17.65 0.59
CA TYR A 83 16.23 18.26 0.30
C TYR A 83 15.07 17.26 0.39
N LEU A 84 15.38 15.97 0.31
CA LEU A 84 14.43 14.88 0.43
C LEU A 84 14.94 13.87 1.46
N LYS A 85 14.04 13.33 2.30
CA LYS A 85 14.43 12.32 3.31
C LYS A 85 14.74 10.97 2.65
N ASP A 86 13.88 10.55 1.74
CA ASP A 86 14.03 9.34 0.95
C ASP A 86 13.47 9.57 -0.45
N GLU A 87 14.03 8.85 -1.43
CA GLU A 87 13.54 8.90 -2.80
C GLU A 87 12.26 8.07 -2.97
N PRO A 88 11.35 8.45 -3.88
CA PRO A 88 10.14 7.68 -4.14
C PRO A 88 10.48 6.25 -4.57
N SER A 89 9.83 5.27 -3.94
CA SER A 89 10.10 3.85 -4.23
C SER A 89 9.51 3.42 -5.57
N THR A 90 10.34 2.84 -6.43
CA THR A 90 9.93 2.24 -7.70
C THR A 90 9.13 0.94 -7.53
N THR A 91 9.11 0.36 -6.32
CA THR A 91 8.41 -0.91 -6.05
C THR A 91 6.90 -0.73 -5.88
N ASN A 92 6.43 0.51 -5.69
CA ASN A 92 5.02 0.82 -5.45
C ASN A 92 4.17 0.90 -6.73
N GLY A 93 4.74 0.59 -7.91
CA GLY A 93 4.04 0.61 -9.19
C GLY A 93 3.92 2.00 -9.82
N TYR A 94 4.72 2.96 -9.36
CA TYR A 94 4.92 4.26 -10.01
C TYR A 94 6.39 4.66 -9.96
N THR A 95 6.76 5.59 -10.83
CA THR A 95 8.10 6.18 -10.89
C THR A 95 7.99 7.69 -10.95
N ILE A 96 8.94 8.37 -10.32
CA ILE A 96 9.08 9.82 -10.38
C ILE A 96 10.47 10.15 -10.92
N SER A 97 10.52 10.98 -11.95
CA SER A 97 11.76 11.42 -12.59
C SER A 97 11.79 12.93 -12.73
N ILE A 98 13.00 13.48 -12.88
CA ILE A 98 13.23 14.91 -13.14
C ILE A 98 13.92 14.99 -14.49
N ASP A 99 13.43 15.86 -15.39
CA ASP A 99 14.09 16.10 -16.66
C ASP A 99 15.17 17.18 -16.58
N ALA A 100 15.93 17.35 -17.67
CA ALA A 100 17.01 18.34 -17.73
C ALA A 100 16.53 19.80 -17.63
N ALA A 101 15.24 20.06 -17.78
CA ALA A 101 14.62 21.38 -17.58
C ALA A 101 14.09 21.57 -16.15
N GLY A 102 14.23 20.57 -15.27
CA GLY A 102 13.73 20.59 -13.90
C GLY A 102 12.28 20.16 -13.74
N LEU A 103 11.62 19.70 -14.81
CA LEU A 103 10.24 19.25 -14.73
C LEU A 103 10.17 17.90 -14.03
N VAL A 104 9.36 17.81 -12.98
CA VAL A 104 9.12 16.57 -12.25
C VAL A 104 7.97 15.82 -12.92
N LYS A 105 8.21 14.58 -13.35
CA LYS A 105 7.24 13.72 -14.03
C LYS A 105 6.89 12.52 -13.18
N ALA A 106 5.63 12.12 -13.20
CA ALA A 106 5.16 10.89 -12.57
C ALA A 106 4.56 9.93 -13.61
N ALA A 107 4.89 8.63 -13.50
CA ALA A 107 4.35 7.59 -14.36
C ALA A 107 3.86 6.38 -13.55
N GLY A 108 2.82 5.69 -14.02
CA GLY A 108 2.25 4.50 -13.39
C GLY A 108 0.94 4.79 -12.67
N ALA A 109 0.96 4.85 -11.34
CA ALA A 109 -0.23 5.04 -10.50
C ALA A 109 -0.82 6.48 -10.54
N CYS A 110 -0.03 7.47 -10.93
CA CYS A 110 -0.47 8.82 -11.23
C CYS A 110 0.30 9.37 -12.44
N THR A 111 -0.26 10.36 -13.12
CA THR A 111 0.32 10.96 -14.34
C THR A 111 0.38 12.48 -14.19
N HIS A 112 1.59 13.02 -14.16
CA HIS A 112 1.91 14.44 -14.13
C HIS A 112 3.11 14.72 -15.04
#